data_AF-A0A8X6Q1U2-F1
#
_entry.id   AF-A0A8X6Q1U2-F1
#
_cell.length_a   1.000
_cell.length_b   1.000
_cell.length_c   1.000
_cell.angle_alpha   90.00
_cell.angle_beta   90.00
_cell.angle_gamma   90.00
#
_symmetry.space_group_name_H-M   'P 1'
#
loop_
_entity.id
_entity.type
_entity.pdbx_description
1 polymer ?
#
loop_
_entity_poly.entity_id
_entity_poly.type
_entity_poly.pdbx_seq_one_letter_code
_entity_poly.pdbx_strand_id
1 'polypeptide(L)'
;MATVQMFGFPKDDSLSKKGIKANCRKDFAPSNYSKVCELHFAEEAIRKNTKVYDEKTGIKISVLLKYCRLQNFAVPSIFPNCPKYLSMSSNPALECPE
;
A
#
# COMPACT_ATOMS: atom_id res chain seq x y z
N MET A 1 21.80 -1.00 -8.43
CA MET A 1 20.42 -1.54 -8.50
C MET A 1 19.64 -0.95 -7.35
N ALA A 2 18.53 -0.26 -7.60
CA ALA A 2 17.65 0.20 -6.52
C ALA A 2 16.93 -1.02 -5.92
N THR A 3 16.93 -1.16 -4.60
CA THR A 3 16.20 -2.22 -3.92
C THR A 3 14.76 -1.75 -3.69
N VAL A 4 13.79 -2.52 -4.16
CA VAL A 4 12.36 -2.22 -3.99
C VAL A 4 11.86 -2.92 -2.74
N GLN A 5 11.26 -2.17 -1.82
CA GLN A 5 10.69 -2.76 -0.61
C GLN A 5 9.33 -3.42 -0.89
N MET A 6 9.09 -4.57 -0.24
CA MET A 6 7.84 -5.32 -0.34
C MET A 6 7.08 -5.27 0.97
N PHE A 7 5.79 -4.96 0.91
CA PHE A 7 4.89 -4.89 2.07
C PHE A 7 3.84 -5.99 2.04
N GLY A 8 3.56 -6.59 3.19
CA GLY A 8 2.47 -7.57 3.30
C GLY A 8 1.11 -6.91 3.41
N PHE A 9 0.05 -7.70 3.17
CA PHE A 9 -1.30 -7.25 3.47
C PHE A 9 -1.46 -7.00 4.99
N PRO A 10 -2.15 -5.92 5.38
CA PRO A 10 -2.43 -5.62 6.78
C PRO A 10 -3.24 -6.73 7.45
N LYS A 11 -3.07 -6.90 8.77
CA LYS A 11 -3.94 -7.75 9.60
C LYS A 11 -5.32 -7.11 9.85
N ASP A 12 -5.43 -5.80 9.66
CA ASP A 12 -6.72 -5.10 9.77
C ASP A 12 -7.63 -5.46 8.59
N ASP A 13 -8.78 -6.05 8.89
CA ASP A 13 -9.73 -6.51 7.88
C ASP A 13 -10.25 -5.38 6.97
N SER A 14 -10.45 -4.19 7.53
CA SER A 14 -10.98 -3.06 6.77
C SER A 14 -9.97 -2.55 5.74
N LEU A 15 -8.70 -2.44 6.13
CA LEU A 15 -7.62 -1.99 5.29
C LEU A 15 -7.23 -3.08 4.27
N SER A 16 -7.26 -4.34 4.69
CA SER A 16 -7.05 -5.48 3.81
C SER A 16 -8.10 -5.52 2.69
N LYS A 17 -9.40 -5.38 3.02
CA LYS A 17 -10.49 -5.29 2.02
C LYS A 17 -10.29 -4.13 1.04
N LYS A 18 -9.84 -2.96 1.52
CA LYS A 18 -9.52 -1.81 0.64
C LYS A 18 -8.36 -2.14 -0.30
N GLY A 19 -7.31 -2.79 0.19
CA GLY A 19 -6.17 -3.23 -0.61
C GLY A 19 -6.55 -4.29 -1.65
N ILE A 20 -7.41 -5.24 -1.29
CA ILE A 20 -7.94 -6.25 -2.23
C ILE A 20 -8.78 -5.56 -3.31
N LYS A 21 -9.67 -4.64 -2.92
CA LYS A 21 -10.47 -3.88 -3.88
C LYS A 21 -9.62 -3.04 -4.84
N ALA A 22 -8.54 -2.43 -4.32
CA ALA A 22 -7.62 -1.65 -5.14
C ALA A 22 -6.78 -2.51 -6.09
N ASN A 23 -6.40 -3.71 -5.66
CA ASN A 23 -5.81 -4.73 -6.51
C ASN A 23 -6.92 -5.29 -7.41
N CYS A 24 -7.15 -4.67 -8.57
CA CYS A 24 -8.26 -4.90 -9.50
C CYS A 24 -8.31 -6.31 -10.15
N ARG A 25 -7.95 -7.36 -9.41
CA ARG A 25 -7.97 -8.77 -9.81
C ARG A 25 -9.23 -9.42 -9.29
N LYS A 26 -9.93 -10.11 -10.17
CA LYS A 26 -11.09 -10.92 -9.81
C LYS A 26 -10.65 -12.08 -8.90
N ASP A 27 -11.45 -12.37 -7.88
CA ASP A 27 -11.29 -13.51 -6.97
C ASP A 27 -9.93 -13.58 -6.25
N PHE A 28 -9.26 -12.44 -6.07
CA PHE A 28 -7.98 -12.37 -5.37
C PHE A 28 -8.16 -12.48 -3.86
N ALA A 29 -7.69 -13.60 -3.30
CA ALA A 29 -7.57 -13.80 -1.86
C ALA A 29 -6.09 -13.68 -1.43
N PRO A 30 -5.70 -12.65 -0.64
CA PRO A 30 -4.33 -12.52 -0.19
C PRO A 30 -3.99 -13.62 0.82
N SER A 31 -2.83 -14.25 0.62
CA SER A 31 -2.23 -15.16 1.60
C SER A 31 -1.22 -14.40 2.47
N ASN A 32 -0.66 -15.08 3.48
CA ASN A 32 0.42 -14.53 4.32
C ASN A 32 1.67 -14.13 3.52
N TYR A 33 1.84 -14.72 2.32
CA TYR A 33 2.95 -14.47 1.41
C TYR A 33 2.62 -13.44 0.34
N SER A 34 1.36 -13.00 0.22
CA SER A 34 0.98 -11.94 -0.71
C SER A 34 1.61 -10.62 -0.28
N LYS A 35 2.44 -10.06 -1.16
CA LYS A 35 3.12 -8.79 -0.96
C LYS A 35 2.81 -7.80 -2.09
N VAL A 36 2.89 -6.52 -1.77
CA VAL A 36 2.75 -5.39 -2.69
C VAL A 36 4.03 -4.56 -2.62
N CYS A 37 4.60 -4.20 -3.77
CA CYS A 37 5.82 -3.39 -3.81
C CYS A 37 5.53 -1.93 -3.42
N GLU A 38 6.55 -1.25 -2.88
CA GLU A 38 6.43 0.15 -2.43
C GLU A 38 6.00 1.11 -3.54
N LEU A 39 6.30 0.78 -4.80
CA LEU A 39 5.93 1.58 -5.97
C LEU A 39 4.41 1.68 -6.19
N HIS A 40 3.62 0.80 -5.56
CA HIS A 40 2.16 0.84 -5.62
C HIS A 40 1.54 1.79 -4.59
N PHE A 41 2.35 2.37 -3.69
CA PHE A 41 1.89 3.29 -2.65
C PHE A 41 2.34 4.72 -2.95
N ALA A 42 1.55 5.70 -2.51
CA ALA A 42 2.00 7.09 -2.47
C ALA A 42 3.21 7.23 -1.53
N GLU A 43 4.14 8.11 -1.87
CA GLU A 43 5.36 8.30 -1.06
C GLU A 43 5.05 8.71 0.39
N GLU A 44 4.00 9.51 0.59
CA GLU A 44 3.52 9.93 1.91
C GLU A 44 3.01 8.75 2.76
N ALA A 45 2.49 7.70 2.11
CA ALA A 45 2.01 6.50 2.78
C ALA A 45 3.17 5.61 3.30
N ILE A 46 4.42 5.93 2.92
CA ILE A 46 5.63 5.20 3.32
C ILE A 46 6.44 6.05 4.29
N ARG A 47 6.52 5.60 5.54
CA ARG A 47 7.40 6.20 6.54
C ARG A 47 8.83 5.68 6.36
N LYS A 48 9.69 6.53 5.80
CA LYS A 48 11.13 6.27 5.64
C LYS A 48 11.96 6.75 6.84
N ASN A 49 11.50 7.78 7.54
CA ASN A 49 12.25 8.40 8.63
C ASN A 49 11.62 8.17 10.01
N THR A 50 12.46 8.16 11.04
CA THR A 50 12.01 8.20 12.44
C THR A 50 12.73 9.29 13.21
N LYS A 51 12.05 9.83 14.22
CA LYS A 51 12.62 10.83 15.12
C LYS A 51 13.20 10.09 16.32
N VAL A 52 14.48 10.24 16.56
CA VAL A 52 15.18 9.69 17.74
C VAL A 52 15.66 10.86 18.58
N TYR A 53 15.58 10.70 19.89
CA TYR A 53 16.13 11.67 20.83
C TYR A 53 17.61 11.35 21.04
N ASP A 54 18.47 12.32 20.79
CA ASP A 54 19.88 12.20 21.14
C ASP A 54 20.09 12.76 22.56
N GLU A 55 20.36 11.87 23.50
CA GLU A 55 20.56 12.20 24.91
C GLU A 55 21.79 13.09 25.15
N LYS A 56 22.77 13.07 24.23
CA LYS A 56 24.00 13.86 24.38
C LYS A 56 23.82 15.33 23.99
N THR A 57 23.04 15.58 22.95
CA THR A 57 22.81 16.92 22.41
C THR A 57 21.48 17.52 22.87
N GLY A 58 20.57 16.69 23.38
CA GLY A 58 19.21 17.09 23.76
C GLY A 58 18.30 17.37 22.55
N ILE A 59 18.75 17.04 21.33
CA ILE A 59 18.06 17.38 20.08
C ILE A 59 17.30 16.15 19.54
N LYS A 60 16.12 16.39 18.96
CA LYS A 60 15.39 15.37 18.19
C LYS A 60 15.95 15.33 16.77
N ILE A 61 16.66 14.25 16.45
CA ILE A 61 17.22 14.01 15.12
C ILE A 61 16.28 13.14 14.28
N SER A 62 16.22 13.41 12.97
CA SER A 62 15.51 12.57 12.00
C SER A 62 16.49 11.60 11.37
N VAL A 63 16.29 10.30 11.56
CA VAL A 63 17.13 9.24 11.01
C VAL A 63 16.36 8.38 10.01
N LEU A 64 17.04 7.90 8.98
CA LEU A 64 16.48 6.99 7.99
C LEU A 64 16.32 5.59 8.59
N LEU A 65 15.18 4.96 8.35
CA LEU A 65 14.91 3.59 8.75
C LEU A 65 15.61 2.62 7.78
N LYS A 66 16.22 1.56 8.33
CA LYS A 66 16.74 0.44 7.53
C LYS A 66 15.64 -0.25 6.70
N TYR A 67 14.43 -0.30 7.25
CA TYR A 67 13.23 -0.83 6.59
C TYR A 67 12.12 0.20 6.73
N CYS A 68 11.61 0.71 5.62
CA CYS A 68 10.48 1.63 5.65
C CYS A 68 9.24 0.92 6.18
N ARG A 69 8.28 1.70 6.69
CA ARG A 69 7.02 1.18 7.24
C ARG A 69 5.86 1.83 6.52
N LEU A 70 4.83 1.06 6.19
CA LEU A 70 3.56 1.63 5.75
C LEU A 70 2.86 2.34 6.90
N GLN A 71 2.20 3.46 6.58
CA GLN A 71 1.29 4.12 7.50
C GLN A 71 0.00 3.29 7.68
N ASN A 72 -0.71 3.50 8.80
CA ASN A 72 -1.89 2.70 9.17
C ASN A 72 -3.08 2.88 8.21
N PHE A 73 -3.08 3.93 7.38
CA PHE A 73 -4.12 4.18 6.38
C PHE A 73 -3.67 3.85 4.95
N ALA A 74 -2.46 3.32 4.78
CA ALA A 74 -1.87 3.10 3.47
C ALA A 74 -2.62 2.01 2.70
N VAL A 75 -3.13 2.37 1.52
CA VAL A 75 -3.74 1.46 0.55
C VAL A 75 -2.99 1.63 -0.77
N PRO A 76 -2.67 0.53 -1.49
CA PRO A 76 -2.05 0.66 -2.80
C PRO A 76 -3.01 1.34 -3.77
N SER A 77 -2.52 2.31 -4.52
CA SER A 77 -3.32 3.12 -5.45
C SER A 77 -2.70 3.25 -6.83
N ILE A 78 -1.40 2.97 -6.97
CA ILE A 78 -0.66 3.18 -8.21
C ILE A 78 -0.56 1.85 -8.96
N PHE A 79 -1.35 1.66 -10.02
CA PHE A 79 -1.29 0.48 -10.88
C PHE A 79 -1.10 0.90 -12.35
N PRO A 80 0.16 1.10 -12.79
CA PRO A 80 0.42 1.44 -14.19
C PRO A 80 -0.04 0.27 -15.06
N ASN A 81 -0.83 0.57 -16.10
CA ASN A 81 -1.45 -0.41 -17.01
C ASN A 81 -2.67 -1.17 -16.47
N CYS A 82 -3.41 -0.63 -15.49
CA CYS A 82 -4.73 -1.18 -15.17
C CYS A 82 -5.66 -1.05 -16.40
N PRO A 83 -6.19 -2.15 -16.96
CA PRO A 83 -7.09 -2.10 -18.12
C PRO A 83 -8.32 -1.23 -17.84
N LYS A 84 -8.79 -0.47 -18.84
CA LYS A 84 -9.94 0.43 -18.70
C LYS A 84 -11.21 -0.27 -18.19
N TYR A 85 -11.40 -1.54 -18.54
CA TYR A 85 -12.55 -2.33 -18.08
C TYR A 85 -12.47 -2.73 -16.58
N LEU A 86 -11.32 -2.55 -15.95
CA LEU A 86 -11.09 -2.81 -14.52
C LEU A 86 -10.94 -1.53 -13.70
N SER A 87 -10.64 -0.38 -14.32
CA SER A 87 -10.65 0.92 -13.66
C SER A 87 -12.09 1.39 -13.45
N MET A 88 -12.62 1.25 -12.24
CA MET A 88 -13.97 1.74 -11.91
C MET A 88 -14.04 3.27 -12.04
N SER A 89 -14.53 3.78 -13.17
CA SER A 89 -15.34 5.00 -13.19
C SER A 89 -16.76 4.59 -12.80
N SER A 90 -17.35 5.24 -11.80
CA SER A 90 -18.75 5.03 -11.42
C SER A 90 -19.67 4.94 -12.64
N ASN A 91 -20.26 3.77 -12.90
CA ASN A 91 -21.50 3.65 -13.64
C ASN A 91 -22.30 2.44 -13.13
N PRO A 92 -23.63 2.58 -12.97
CA PRO A 92 -24.50 1.51 -12.51
C PRO A 92 -24.74 0.50 -13.65
N ALA A 93 -25.32 -0.65 -13.29
CA ALA A 93 -25.76 -1.73 -14.19
C ALA A 93 -24.65 -2.67 -14.70
N LEU A 94 -24.31 -3.64 -13.84
CA LEU A 94 -24.29 -5.03 -14.30
C LEU A 94 -25.75 -5.52 -14.32
N GLU A 95 -26.48 -5.24 -15.40
CA GLU A 95 -27.65 -6.04 -15.73
C GLU A 95 -27.16 -7.29 -16.47
N CYS A 96 -27.43 -8.46 -15.89
CA CYS A 96 -27.22 -9.74 -16.54
C CYS A 96 -28.23 -9.89 -17.69
N PRO A 97 -27.84 -10.34 -18.89
CA PRO A 97 -28.80 -10.91 -19.83
C PRO A 97 -29.33 -12.25 -19.27
N GLU A 98 -30.65 -12.45 -19.37
CA GLU A 98 -31.35 -13.71 -19.05
C GLU A 98 -30.88 -14.89 -19.92
#